data_AF-A0A1W9WGG2-F1
#
_entry.id   AF-A0A1W9WGG2-F1
#
_cell.length_a   1.000
_cell.length_b   1.000
_cell.length_c   1.000
_cell.angle_alpha   90.00
_cell.angle_beta   90.00
_cell.angle_gamma   90.00
#
_symmetry.space_group_name_H-M   'P 1'
#
loop_
_entity.id
_entity.type
_entity.pdbx_description
1 polymer ?
#
loop_
_entity_poly.entity_id
_entity_poly.type
_entity_poly.pdbx_seq_one_letter_code
_entity_poly.pdbx_strand_id
1 'polypeptide(L)'
;MSAKHKLIETITRLLNLMTEGITEFDVELVKSDLDLTDEEHQNLEQALSALRGRLNTLSTAAEEVAGGKLPTSVFPASERDRLGIAFGKMLGNIRKTIAQVDAGANALGASETNLADTANNASDAVETIVAAFGKVTSHTFSQLASIKQVKTELEKLTQLIPDMSDEIQQIVQSIQDEMDTIADASQESAKVTVGLRLTTNKMLDQIDRIVVSSRGLRGMSLGLRSTLAPYILVNNELREKTIRIAYLPIADHLVLPLTYLQQMKITNGLPLKLLRCSSWPQLIDHLEDDADGAMILSPLALKIFSDGLPIKAIMSVHRNGSGLILSKEIDGIQDLPGRIVAIPHTYSTHNVLLYLALKNAGIPYGAVEVMRAPPPLMPYFLQRGTLDGFVSAEPFPEVALNIGAGDMEFLSKDLISDHICCVLVMRDHAIKRNPENITRLANIFIETGKSIAENPANAAKNVAPFFGVVPEVMERVLTSPSDRITYDDLELRQEELFDFGKSMVDMGLLRDIPDIDEMLRDEFFREAMSF
;
A
#
# COMPACT_ATOMS: atom_id res chain seq x y z
N MET A 1 43.13 -18.07 -66.27
CA MET A 1 42.14 -16.98 -66.47
C MET A 1 42.88 -15.71 -66.85
N SER A 2 42.29 -14.82 -67.65
CA SER A 2 42.85 -13.48 -67.87
C SER A 2 42.72 -12.63 -66.60
N ALA A 3 43.62 -11.66 -66.39
CA ALA A 3 43.58 -10.76 -65.23
C ALA A 3 42.20 -10.10 -65.03
N LYS A 4 41.56 -9.70 -66.14
CA LYS A 4 40.19 -9.16 -66.17
C LYS A 4 39.14 -10.07 -65.52
N HIS A 5 39.30 -11.40 -65.57
CA HIS A 5 38.33 -12.33 -64.99
C HIS A 5 38.49 -12.43 -63.46
N LYS A 6 39.74 -12.46 -62.96
CA LYS A 6 40.03 -12.38 -61.52
C LYS A 6 39.53 -11.07 -60.90
N LEU A 7 39.68 -9.96 -61.63
CA LEU A 7 39.18 -8.65 -61.23
C LEU A 7 37.66 -8.63 -61.04
N ILE A 8 36.92 -9.19 -62.01
CA ILE A 8 35.46 -9.31 -61.91
C ILE A 8 35.08 -10.21 -60.73
N GLU A 9 35.72 -11.37 -60.56
CA GLU A 9 35.43 -12.30 -59.47
C GLU A 9 35.68 -11.68 -58.07
N THR A 10 36.80 -10.98 -57.90
CA THR A 10 37.15 -10.32 -56.62
C THR A 10 36.19 -9.17 -56.30
N ILE A 11 35.84 -8.34 -57.29
CA ILE A 11 34.85 -7.27 -57.12
C ILE A 11 33.46 -7.87 -56.83
N THR A 12 33.04 -8.91 -57.55
CA THR A 12 31.76 -9.60 -57.29
C THR A 12 31.72 -10.20 -55.88
N ARG A 13 32.81 -10.80 -55.40
CA ARG A 13 32.91 -11.30 -54.02
C ARG A 13 32.71 -10.18 -53.00
N LEU A 14 33.39 -9.04 -53.17
CA LEU A 14 33.26 -7.89 -52.27
C LEU A 14 31.86 -7.26 -52.32
N LEU A 15 31.26 -7.14 -53.51
CA LEU A 15 29.88 -6.66 -53.66
C LEU A 15 28.89 -7.62 -52.99
N ASN A 16 29.05 -8.94 -53.15
CA ASN A 16 28.18 -9.93 -52.51
C ASN A 16 28.26 -9.84 -50.98
N LEU A 17 29.47 -9.78 -50.41
CA LEU A 17 29.68 -9.58 -48.97
C LEU A 17 28.95 -8.32 -48.46
N MET A 18 29.04 -7.20 -49.19
CA MET A 18 28.31 -5.98 -48.83
C MET A 18 26.79 -6.11 -48.98
N THR A 19 26.27 -6.87 -49.96
CA THR A 19 24.82 -7.15 -50.05
C THR A 19 24.32 -8.11 -48.98
N GLU A 20 25.20 -8.96 -48.45
CA GLU A 20 24.95 -9.83 -47.30
C GLU A 20 25.08 -9.09 -45.95
N GLY A 21 25.45 -7.80 -45.97
CA GLY A 21 25.60 -6.95 -44.79
C GLY A 21 26.94 -7.07 -44.06
N ILE A 22 27.90 -7.79 -44.64
CA ILE A 22 29.22 -8.04 -44.04
C ILE A 22 30.13 -6.83 -44.32
N THR A 23 30.36 -5.99 -43.31
CA THR A 23 31.27 -4.83 -43.39
C THR A 23 32.69 -5.12 -42.89
N GLU A 24 32.89 -6.24 -42.19
CA GLU A 24 34.20 -6.74 -41.77
C GLU A 24 34.88 -7.54 -42.89
N PHE A 25 35.34 -6.83 -43.92
CA PHE A 25 36.22 -7.38 -44.95
C PHE A 25 37.56 -6.66 -44.98
N ASP A 26 38.60 -7.43 -45.24
CA ASP A 26 39.96 -6.92 -45.44
C ASP A 26 40.08 -6.26 -46.82
N VAL A 27 40.61 -5.05 -46.81
CA VAL A 27 40.81 -4.21 -48.00
C VAL A 27 42.18 -4.53 -48.64
N GLU A 28 43.15 -5.07 -47.90
CA GLU A 28 44.47 -5.44 -48.43
C GLU A 28 44.41 -6.69 -49.33
N LEU A 29 43.43 -7.56 -49.15
CA LEU A 29 43.13 -8.71 -50.03
C LEU A 29 42.85 -8.32 -51.50
N VAL A 30 42.66 -7.03 -51.78
CA VAL A 30 42.53 -6.48 -53.13
C VAL A 30 43.88 -6.47 -53.88
N LYS A 31 45.02 -6.43 -53.17
CA LYS A 31 46.35 -6.34 -53.79
C LYS A 31 46.84 -7.61 -54.49
N SER A 32 46.45 -8.81 -54.02
CA SER A 32 47.06 -10.07 -54.48
C SER A 32 46.48 -10.66 -55.78
N ASP A 33 45.26 -10.29 -56.16
CA ASP A 33 44.54 -10.90 -57.28
C ASP A 33 44.36 -9.99 -58.51
N LEU A 34 44.76 -8.71 -58.41
CA LEU A 34 44.47 -7.67 -59.40
C LEU A 34 45.74 -7.11 -60.04
N ASP A 35 45.81 -7.23 -61.37
CA ASP A 35 46.87 -6.66 -62.22
C ASP A 35 46.55 -5.19 -62.52
N LEU A 36 46.68 -4.35 -61.48
CA LEU A 36 46.43 -2.90 -61.48
C LEU A 36 47.73 -2.12 -61.23
N THR A 37 47.78 -0.87 -61.65
CA THR A 37 48.85 0.05 -61.25
C THR A 37 48.76 0.42 -59.76
N ASP A 38 49.87 0.87 -59.17
CA ASP A 38 49.92 1.29 -57.76
C ASP A 38 48.91 2.42 -57.45
N GLU A 39 48.69 3.34 -58.39
CA GLU A 39 47.71 4.42 -58.29
C GLU A 39 46.26 3.90 -58.33
N GLU A 40 45.95 2.92 -59.18
CA GLU A 40 44.62 2.30 -59.25
C GLU A 40 44.32 1.47 -58.00
N HIS A 41 45.31 0.73 -57.47
CA HIS A 41 45.20 0.05 -56.18
C HIS A 41 44.90 1.07 -55.07
N GLN A 42 45.70 2.13 -54.94
CA GLN A 42 45.52 3.14 -53.89
C GLN A 42 44.14 3.81 -53.95
N ASN A 43 43.66 4.16 -55.16
CA ASN A 43 42.33 4.74 -55.35
C ASN A 43 41.20 3.77 -54.96
N LEU A 44 41.32 2.49 -55.30
CA LEU A 44 40.33 1.46 -54.96
C LEU A 44 40.30 1.19 -53.44
N GLU A 45 41.45 1.09 -52.80
CA GLU A 45 41.56 0.92 -51.34
C GLU A 45 40.95 2.12 -50.59
N GLN A 46 41.22 3.35 -51.04
CA GLN A 46 40.65 4.56 -50.45
C GLN A 46 39.12 4.60 -50.58
N ALA A 47 38.58 4.24 -51.75
CA ALA A 47 37.13 4.20 -51.98
C ALA A 47 36.42 3.14 -51.12
N LEU A 48 36.98 1.92 -51.04
CA LEU A 48 36.42 0.82 -50.22
C LEU A 48 36.50 1.15 -48.72
N SER A 49 37.62 1.73 -48.27
CA SER A 49 37.80 2.15 -46.86
C SER A 49 36.80 3.24 -46.46
N ALA A 50 36.56 4.23 -47.33
CA ALA A 50 35.56 5.27 -47.11
C ALA A 50 34.13 4.72 -47.04
N LEU A 51 33.78 3.76 -47.91
CA LEU A 51 32.48 3.10 -47.91
C LEU A 51 32.25 2.30 -46.62
N ARG A 52 33.24 1.49 -46.21
CA ARG A 52 33.21 0.72 -44.95
C ARG A 52 33.05 1.63 -43.73
N GLY A 53 33.84 2.71 -43.64
CA GLY A 53 33.73 3.68 -42.56
C GLY A 53 32.36 4.36 -42.48
N ARG A 54 31.73 4.63 -43.64
CA ARG A 54 30.38 5.21 -43.70
C ARG A 54 29.31 4.26 -43.18
N LEU A 55 29.35 2.99 -43.58
CA LEU A 55 28.41 1.96 -43.11
C LEU A 55 28.55 1.73 -41.61
N ASN A 56 29.78 1.58 -41.10
CA ASN A 56 30.03 1.37 -39.67
C ASN A 56 29.54 2.57 -38.83
N THR A 57 29.76 3.81 -39.29
CA THR A 57 29.23 5.01 -38.61
C THR A 57 27.70 4.98 -38.47
N LEU A 58 27.00 4.49 -39.49
CA LEU A 58 25.53 4.37 -39.46
C LEU A 58 25.07 3.18 -38.61
N SER A 59 25.83 2.07 -38.59
CA SER A 59 25.58 0.93 -37.71
C SER A 59 25.71 1.33 -36.24
N THR A 60 26.84 1.92 -35.84
CA THR A 60 27.06 2.40 -34.47
C THR A 60 26.01 3.43 -34.05
N ALA A 61 25.61 4.35 -34.93
CA ALA A 61 24.53 5.29 -34.64
C ALA A 61 23.16 4.59 -34.48
N ALA A 62 22.89 3.50 -35.21
CA ALA A 62 21.68 2.71 -35.04
C ALA A 62 21.71 1.85 -33.78
N GLU A 63 22.86 1.27 -33.44
CA GLU A 63 23.13 0.53 -32.20
C GLU A 63 22.99 1.42 -30.97
N GLU A 64 23.48 2.66 -31.02
CA GLU A 64 23.25 3.66 -29.97
C GLU A 64 21.76 3.95 -29.79
N VAL A 65 21.01 4.21 -30.88
CA VAL A 65 19.54 4.43 -30.81
C VAL A 65 18.82 3.21 -30.25
N ALA A 66 19.18 2.00 -30.69
CA ALA A 66 18.62 0.75 -30.20
C ALA A 66 18.96 0.50 -28.71
N GLY A 67 20.15 0.94 -28.27
CA GLY A 67 20.58 0.99 -26.88
C GLY A 67 20.02 2.17 -26.07
N GLY A 68 19.03 2.90 -26.61
CA GLY A 68 18.35 4.00 -25.92
C GLY A 68 19.12 5.33 -25.85
N LYS A 69 20.27 5.44 -26.53
CA LYS A 69 21.07 6.67 -26.62
C LYS A 69 20.81 7.35 -27.95
N LEU A 70 20.51 8.65 -27.95
CA LEU A 70 20.43 9.40 -29.21
C LEU A 70 21.84 9.85 -29.61
N PRO A 71 22.40 9.37 -30.75
CA PRO A 71 23.70 9.82 -31.25
C PRO A 71 23.72 11.32 -31.39
N THR A 72 24.82 11.98 -31.04
CA THR A 72 24.91 13.44 -31.12
C THR A 72 24.86 13.93 -32.57
N SER A 73 25.50 13.22 -33.51
CA SER A 73 25.57 13.58 -34.93
C SER A 73 25.56 12.40 -35.90
N VAL A 74 24.63 12.44 -36.88
CA VAL A 74 24.75 11.73 -38.16
C VAL A 74 24.52 12.75 -39.26
N PHE A 75 25.56 13.09 -40.00
CA PHE A 75 25.50 14.02 -41.13
C PHE A 75 25.45 13.25 -42.47
N PRO A 76 24.76 13.75 -43.50
CA PRO A 76 24.89 13.25 -44.87
C PRO A 76 26.31 13.46 -45.41
N ALA A 77 26.86 12.47 -46.12
CA ALA A 77 28.19 12.56 -46.73
C ALA A 77 28.20 13.40 -48.03
N SER A 78 27.04 13.57 -48.66
CA SER A 78 26.84 14.47 -49.81
C SER A 78 25.35 14.79 -49.99
N GLU A 79 25.00 15.72 -50.88
CA GLU A 79 23.61 15.99 -51.27
C GLU A 79 22.90 14.78 -51.90
N ARG A 80 23.64 13.77 -52.36
CA ARG A 80 23.11 12.53 -52.94
C ARG A 80 23.07 11.35 -51.95
N ASP A 81 23.54 11.54 -50.71
CA ASP A 81 23.51 10.52 -49.65
C ASP A 81 22.09 10.36 -49.08
N ARG A 82 21.25 9.62 -49.82
CA ARG A 82 19.85 9.36 -49.44
C ARG A 82 19.72 8.68 -48.07
N LEU A 83 20.67 7.83 -47.70
CA LEU A 83 20.63 7.07 -46.45
C LEU A 83 20.94 7.99 -45.26
N GLY A 84 22.01 8.78 -45.34
CA GLY A 84 22.36 9.79 -44.33
C GLY A 84 21.29 10.87 -44.15
N ILE A 85 20.67 11.33 -45.25
CA ILE A 85 19.56 12.30 -45.21
C ILE A 85 18.34 11.71 -44.51
N ALA A 86 17.98 10.45 -44.78
CA ALA A 86 16.86 9.78 -44.14
C ALA A 86 17.11 9.56 -42.64
N PHE A 87 18.31 9.09 -42.27
CA PHE A 87 18.68 8.82 -40.88
C PHE A 87 18.72 10.11 -40.03
N GLY A 88 19.27 11.21 -40.56
CA GLY A 88 19.27 12.51 -39.91
C GLY A 88 17.85 13.06 -39.65
N LYS A 89 16.92 12.88 -40.61
CA LYS A 89 15.51 13.26 -40.44
C LYS A 89 14.81 12.41 -39.36
N MET A 90 15.09 11.11 -39.30
CA MET A 90 14.56 10.20 -38.29
C MET A 90 14.98 10.65 -36.88
N LEU A 91 16.27 10.89 -36.65
CA LEU A 91 16.80 11.38 -35.37
C LEU A 91 16.20 12.74 -34.97
N GLY A 92 16.03 13.65 -35.93
CA GLY A 92 15.42 14.96 -35.70
C GLY A 92 13.96 14.87 -35.22
N ASN A 93 13.18 13.97 -35.81
CA ASN A 93 11.79 13.74 -35.40
C ASN A 93 11.70 13.14 -33.98
N ILE A 94 12.52 12.12 -33.66
CA ILE A 94 12.54 11.48 -32.34
C ILE A 94 12.85 12.50 -31.23
N ARG A 95 13.88 13.34 -31.44
CA ARG A 95 14.23 14.43 -30.51
C ARG A 95 13.08 15.42 -30.31
N LYS A 96 12.35 15.77 -31.37
CA LYS A 96 11.19 16.68 -31.30
C LYS A 96 10.04 16.08 -30.49
N THR A 97 9.74 14.79 -30.69
CA THR A 97 8.71 14.08 -29.91
C THR A 97 9.04 14.04 -28.42
N ILE A 98 10.30 13.74 -28.05
CA ILE A 98 10.75 13.74 -26.65
C ILE A 98 10.55 15.12 -26.00
N ALA A 99 10.95 16.20 -26.67
CA ALA A 99 10.79 17.56 -26.17
C ALA A 99 9.30 17.96 -25.98
N GLN A 100 8.40 17.46 -26.83
CA GLN A 100 6.96 17.69 -26.69
C GLN A 100 6.36 16.92 -25.50
N VAL A 101 6.84 15.71 -25.23
CA VAL A 101 6.39 14.89 -24.08
C VAL A 101 6.85 15.51 -22.75
N ASP A 102 8.10 16.00 -22.66
CA ASP A 102 8.60 16.67 -21.46
C ASP A 102 7.82 17.97 -21.17
N ALA A 103 7.61 18.81 -22.19
CA ALA A 103 6.80 20.02 -22.05
C ALA A 103 5.36 19.72 -21.57
N GLY A 104 4.76 18.62 -22.03
CA GLY A 104 3.47 18.13 -21.55
C GLY A 104 3.49 17.71 -20.08
N ALA A 105 4.51 16.95 -19.65
CA ALA A 105 4.69 16.55 -18.26
C ALA A 105 4.90 17.75 -17.33
N ASN A 106 5.61 18.79 -17.79
CA ASN A 106 5.83 20.04 -17.06
C ASN A 106 4.53 20.83 -16.85
N ALA A 107 3.68 20.93 -17.88
CA ALA A 107 2.37 21.58 -17.78
C ALA A 107 1.40 20.80 -16.88
N LEU A 108 1.43 19.46 -16.94
CA LEU A 108 0.62 18.60 -16.09
C LEU A 108 0.98 18.78 -14.60
N GLY A 109 2.28 18.78 -14.28
CA GLY A 109 2.78 19.03 -12.92
C GLY A 109 2.39 20.40 -12.32
N ALA A 110 2.31 21.43 -13.16
CA ALA A 110 1.81 22.75 -12.72
C ALA A 110 0.30 22.71 -12.42
N SER A 111 -0.48 21.98 -13.23
CA SER A 111 -1.92 21.82 -13.01
C SER A 111 -2.24 21.01 -11.73
N GLU A 112 -1.42 20.02 -11.40
CA GLU A 112 -1.56 19.23 -10.16
C GLU A 112 -1.35 20.07 -8.90
N THR A 113 -0.34 20.94 -8.91
CA THR A 113 -0.06 21.86 -7.79
C THR A 113 -1.26 22.77 -7.54
N ASN A 114 -1.77 23.42 -8.59
CA ASN A 114 -2.95 24.29 -8.50
C ASN A 114 -4.20 23.55 -7.98
N LEU A 115 -4.40 22.29 -8.38
CA LEU A 115 -5.51 21.46 -7.90
C LEU A 115 -5.34 21.06 -6.43
N ALA A 116 -4.12 20.72 -6.00
CA ALA A 116 -3.82 20.40 -4.61
C ALA A 116 -4.01 21.62 -3.70
N ASP A 117 -3.52 22.80 -4.10
CA ASP A 117 -3.68 24.04 -3.34
C ASP A 117 -5.16 24.46 -3.24
N THR A 118 -5.92 24.31 -4.32
CA THR A 118 -7.38 24.55 -4.32
C THR A 118 -8.10 23.59 -3.38
N ALA A 119 -7.72 22.30 -3.35
CA ALA A 119 -8.31 21.30 -2.47
C ALA A 119 -7.97 21.56 -0.99
N ASN A 120 -6.73 21.96 -0.68
CA ASN A 120 -6.32 22.34 0.68
C ASN A 120 -7.10 23.57 1.18
N ASN A 121 -7.19 24.63 0.36
CA ASN A 121 -7.97 25.83 0.69
C ASN A 121 -9.46 25.52 0.93
N ALA A 122 -10.01 24.55 0.18
CA ALA A 122 -11.37 24.06 0.41
C ALA A 122 -11.49 23.27 1.72
N SER A 123 -10.47 22.47 2.09
CA SER A 123 -10.41 21.75 3.37
C SER A 123 -10.42 22.71 4.55
N ASP A 124 -9.55 23.73 4.54
CA ASP A 124 -9.45 24.74 5.62
C ASP A 124 -10.78 25.51 5.81
N ALA A 125 -11.48 25.81 4.71
CA ALA A 125 -12.80 26.42 4.74
C ALA A 125 -13.86 25.48 5.35
N VAL A 126 -13.80 24.18 5.02
CA VAL A 126 -14.68 23.15 5.58
C VAL A 126 -14.40 22.91 7.06
N GLU A 127 -13.15 22.90 7.51
CA GLU A 127 -12.78 22.82 8.93
C GLU A 127 -13.27 24.04 9.72
N THR A 128 -13.16 25.23 9.14
CA THR A 128 -13.71 26.47 9.72
C THR A 128 -15.23 26.37 9.93
N ILE A 129 -15.93 25.77 8.97
CA ILE A 129 -17.37 25.48 9.06
C ILE A 129 -17.67 24.45 10.16
N VAL A 130 -16.87 23.38 10.31
CA VAL A 130 -16.99 22.41 11.41
C VAL A 130 -16.80 23.08 12.77
N ALA A 131 -15.79 23.94 12.92
CA ALA A 131 -15.53 24.66 14.15
C ALA A 131 -16.66 25.63 14.52
N ALA A 132 -17.29 26.27 13.53
CA ALA A 132 -18.49 27.08 13.72
C ALA A 132 -19.68 26.23 14.19
N PHE A 133 -19.94 25.08 13.57
CA PHE A 133 -21.01 24.17 14.01
C PHE A 133 -20.77 23.59 15.40
N GLY A 134 -19.53 23.28 15.79
CA GLY A 134 -19.21 22.85 17.15
C GLY A 134 -19.62 23.89 18.21
N LYS A 135 -19.40 25.18 17.93
CA LYS A 135 -19.83 26.29 18.80
C LYS A 135 -21.36 26.41 18.87
N VAL A 136 -22.05 26.33 17.74
CA VAL A 136 -23.54 26.34 17.70
C VAL A 136 -24.10 25.16 18.49
N THR A 137 -23.57 23.95 18.28
CA THR A 137 -23.98 22.73 18.99
C THR A 137 -23.89 22.91 20.52
N SER A 138 -22.75 23.39 21.00
CA SER A 138 -22.50 23.63 22.42
C SER A 138 -23.47 24.68 23.00
N HIS A 139 -23.72 25.75 22.26
CA HIS A 139 -24.68 26.78 22.65
C HIS A 139 -26.11 26.23 22.74
N THR A 140 -26.56 25.45 21.75
CA THR A 140 -27.90 24.83 21.74
C THR A 140 -28.09 23.85 22.91
N PHE A 141 -27.08 23.04 23.26
CA PHE A 141 -27.16 22.17 24.44
C PHE A 141 -27.21 22.96 25.76
N SER A 142 -26.45 24.06 25.87
CA SER A 142 -26.49 24.95 27.04
C SER A 142 -27.88 25.60 27.21
N GLN A 143 -28.49 26.05 26.11
CA GLN A 143 -29.86 26.59 26.10
C GLN A 143 -30.87 25.54 26.54
N LEU A 144 -30.82 24.32 26.00
CA LEU A 144 -31.71 23.22 26.41
C LEU A 144 -31.58 22.84 27.89
N ALA A 145 -30.37 22.91 28.47
CA ALA A 145 -30.17 22.71 29.90
C ALA A 145 -30.82 23.83 30.73
N SER A 146 -30.65 25.09 30.32
CA SER A 146 -31.26 26.26 30.96
C SER A 146 -32.79 26.21 30.90
N ILE A 147 -33.36 25.83 29.76
CA ILE A 147 -34.82 25.69 29.57
C ILE A 147 -35.39 24.64 30.53
N LYS A 148 -34.77 23.45 30.61
CA LYS A 148 -35.18 22.40 31.56
C LYS A 148 -35.12 22.87 33.02
N GLN A 149 -34.08 23.64 33.38
CA GLN A 149 -33.94 24.17 34.73
C GLN A 149 -35.05 25.18 35.06
N VAL A 150 -35.35 26.13 34.16
CA VAL A 150 -36.44 27.10 34.37
C VAL A 150 -37.81 26.42 34.43
N LYS A 151 -38.07 25.43 33.57
CA LYS A 151 -39.31 24.61 33.63
C LYS A 151 -39.46 23.92 34.99
N THR A 152 -38.38 23.33 35.50
CA THR A 152 -38.35 22.69 36.84
C THR A 152 -38.65 23.66 37.99
N GLU A 153 -38.14 24.90 37.93
CA GLU A 153 -38.43 25.90 38.96
C GLU A 153 -39.87 26.47 38.85
N LEU A 154 -40.41 26.60 37.63
CA LEU A 154 -41.83 26.97 37.43
C LEU A 154 -42.77 25.89 37.97
N GLU A 155 -42.46 24.61 37.76
CA GLU A 155 -43.23 23.48 38.31
C GLU A 155 -43.24 23.52 39.85
N LYS A 156 -42.09 23.76 40.50
CA LYS A 156 -42.00 23.94 41.96
C LYS A 156 -42.80 25.16 42.45
N LEU A 157 -42.69 26.30 41.76
CA LEU A 157 -43.42 27.51 42.12
C LEU A 157 -44.94 27.28 42.09
N THR A 158 -45.42 26.58 41.07
CA THR A 158 -46.83 26.22 40.89
C THR A 158 -47.31 25.27 41.99
N GLN A 159 -46.47 24.34 42.47
CA GLN A 159 -46.81 23.44 43.58
C GLN A 159 -46.83 24.15 44.96
N LEU A 160 -46.10 25.25 45.12
CA LEU A 160 -45.97 25.96 46.40
C LEU A 160 -47.11 26.94 46.71
N ILE A 161 -47.92 27.31 45.72
CA ILE A 161 -49.02 28.29 45.88
C ILE A 161 -50.33 27.69 45.31
N PRO A 162 -51.07 26.88 46.11
CA PRO A 162 -52.30 26.23 45.65
C PRO A 162 -53.42 27.21 45.23
N ASP A 163 -53.47 28.39 45.88
CA ASP A 163 -54.45 29.45 45.64
C ASP A 163 -53.85 30.62 44.84
N MET A 164 -53.11 30.31 43.77
CA MET A 164 -52.61 31.32 42.82
C MET A 164 -53.77 31.96 42.04
N SER A 165 -53.73 33.28 41.80
CA SER A 165 -54.77 33.93 40.98
C SER A 165 -54.70 33.51 39.51
N ASP A 166 -55.84 33.51 38.83
CA ASP A 166 -55.98 33.16 37.41
C ASP A 166 -54.98 33.93 36.52
N GLU A 167 -54.69 35.20 36.86
CA GLU A 167 -53.73 36.07 36.17
C GLU A 167 -52.29 35.54 36.28
N ILE A 168 -51.89 35.01 37.46
CA ILE A 168 -50.55 34.43 37.65
C ILE A 168 -50.47 33.06 36.98
N GLN A 169 -51.55 32.26 37.01
CA GLN A 169 -51.62 31.01 36.25
C GLN A 169 -51.47 31.24 34.74
N GLN A 170 -52.14 32.25 34.17
CA GLN A 170 -51.97 32.61 32.76
C GLN A 170 -50.53 33.03 32.42
N ILE A 171 -49.86 33.78 33.30
CA ILE A 171 -48.45 34.16 33.10
C ILE A 171 -47.54 32.91 33.14
N VAL A 172 -47.73 32.01 34.10
CA VAL A 172 -46.95 30.76 34.20
C VAL A 172 -47.16 29.87 32.98
N GLN A 173 -48.40 29.70 32.52
CA GLN A 173 -48.71 28.92 31.32
C GLN A 173 -48.09 29.56 30.07
N SER A 174 -48.20 30.88 29.90
CA SER A 174 -47.58 31.60 28.78
C SER A 174 -46.07 31.43 28.75
N ILE A 175 -45.39 31.41 29.90
CA ILE A 175 -43.95 31.15 29.98
C ILE A 175 -43.65 29.70 29.62
N GLN A 176 -44.46 28.72 30.05
CA GLN A 176 -44.29 27.31 29.70
C GLN A 176 -44.47 27.06 28.19
N ASP A 177 -45.48 27.65 27.57
CA ASP A 177 -45.73 27.55 26.12
C ASP A 177 -44.57 28.17 25.30
N GLU A 178 -44.01 29.28 25.78
CA GLU A 178 -42.85 29.94 25.18
C GLU A 178 -41.56 29.11 25.39
N MET A 179 -41.37 28.49 26.57
CA MET A 179 -40.26 27.56 26.85
C MET A 179 -40.30 26.34 25.92
N ASP A 180 -41.46 25.73 25.72
CA ASP A 180 -41.63 24.55 24.86
C ASP A 180 -41.42 24.91 23.38
N THR A 181 -41.89 26.09 22.95
CA THR A 181 -41.59 26.62 21.61
C THR A 181 -40.07 26.80 21.38
N ILE A 182 -39.34 27.32 22.37
CA ILE A 182 -37.88 27.48 22.29
C ILE A 182 -37.17 26.11 22.32
N ALA A 183 -37.71 25.12 23.07
CA ALA A 183 -37.18 23.76 23.11
C ALA A 183 -37.29 23.06 21.74
N ASP A 184 -38.45 23.13 21.10
CA ASP A 184 -38.69 22.56 19.76
C ASP A 184 -37.76 23.21 18.70
N ALA A 185 -37.66 24.55 18.72
CA ALA A 185 -36.74 25.28 17.83
C ALA A 185 -35.28 24.88 18.06
N SER A 186 -34.89 24.64 19.32
CA SER A 186 -33.54 24.17 19.69
C SER A 186 -33.29 22.73 19.23
N GLN A 187 -34.30 21.86 19.31
CA GLN A 187 -34.21 20.48 18.82
C GLN A 187 -34.11 20.42 17.29
N GLU A 188 -34.85 21.27 16.57
CA GLU A 188 -34.75 21.35 15.11
C GLU A 188 -33.39 21.91 14.66
N SER A 189 -32.87 22.93 15.35
CA SER A 189 -31.50 23.42 15.16
C SER A 189 -30.46 22.30 15.31
N ALA A 190 -30.60 21.43 16.32
CA ALA A 190 -29.72 20.28 16.51
C ALA A 190 -29.80 19.27 15.35
N LYS A 191 -30.99 19.00 14.77
CA LYS A 191 -31.12 18.16 13.57
C LYS A 191 -30.42 18.77 12.36
N VAL A 192 -30.57 20.08 12.16
CA VAL A 192 -29.89 20.84 11.08
C VAL A 192 -28.37 20.73 11.22
N THR A 193 -27.84 20.86 12.43
CA THR A 193 -26.42 20.64 12.73
C THR A 193 -25.94 19.22 12.37
N VAL A 194 -26.72 18.17 12.67
CA VAL A 194 -26.40 16.78 12.29
C VAL A 194 -26.39 16.60 10.77
N GLY A 195 -27.39 17.12 10.07
CA GLY A 195 -27.46 17.07 8.60
C GLY A 195 -26.30 17.82 7.92
N LEU A 196 -25.90 18.96 8.47
CA LEU A 196 -24.74 19.72 8.01
C LEU A 196 -23.45 18.94 8.25
N ARG A 197 -23.25 18.32 9.42
CA ARG A 197 -22.08 17.47 9.70
C ARG A 197 -21.96 16.28 8.74
N LEU A 198 -23.08 15.63 8.39
CA LEU A 198 -23.11 14.57 7.37
C LEU A 198 -22.73 15.08 5.98
N THR A 199 -23.11 16.32 5.65
CA THR A 199 -22.79 16.97 4.36
C THR A 199 -21.32 17.36 4.32
N THR A 200 -20.78 17.94 5.39
CA THR A 200 -19.36 18.24 5.58
C THR A 200 -18.49 16.98 5.43
N ASN A 201 -18.85 15.87 6.08
CA ASN A 201 -18.10 14.62 5.95
C ASN A 201 -18.06 14.10 4.49
N LYS A 202 -19.14 14.29 3.71
CA LYS A 202 -19.15 13.96 2.28
C LYS A 202 -18.28 14.92 1.44
N MET A 203 -18.22 16.20 1.81
CA MET A 203 -17.32 17.16 1.17
C MET A 203 -15.84 16.81 1.44
N LEU A 204 -15.51 16.39 2.66
CA LEU A 204 -14.16 15.91 3.00
C LEU A 204 -13.79 14.66 2.20
N ASP A 205 -14.67 13.65 2.09
CA ASP A 205 -14.42 12.48 1.23
C ASP A 205 -14.24 12.86 -0.26
N GLN A 206 -14.94 13.88 -0.75
CA GLN A 206 -14.74 14.39 -2.10
C GLN A 206 -13.39 15.13 -2.26
N ILE A 207 -12.99 15.93 -1.26
CA ILE A 207 -11.68 16.60 -1.22
C ILE A 207 -10.56 15.56 -1.19
N ASP A 208 -10.68 14.52 -0.35
CA ASP A 208 -9.71 13.42 -0.27
C ASP A 208 -9.58 12.68 -1.61
N ARG A 209 -10.70 12.39 -2.30
CA ARG A 209 -10.65 11.82 -3.66
C ARG A 209 -9.95 12.75 -4.65
N ILE A 210 -10.18 14.06 -4.57
CA ILE A 210 -9.50 15.04 -5.43
C ILE A 210 -7.99 15.04 -5.12
N VAL A 211 -7.60 15.06 -3.84
CA VAL A 211 -6.20 15.00 -3.38
C VAL A 211 -5.52 13.69 -3.77
N VAL A 212 -6.22 12.56 -3.70
CA VAL A 212 -5.72 11.26 -4.20
C VAL A 212 -5.58 11.29 -5.73
N SER A 213 -6.54 11.87 -6.46
CA SER A 213 -6.47 11.96 -7.91
C SER A 213 -5.35 12.91 -8.39
N SER A 214 -5.11 14.03 -7.69
CA SER A 214 -4.00 14.94 -8.00
C SER A 214 -2.64 14.34 -7.63
N ARG A 215 -2.56 13.56 -6.54
CA ARG A 215 -1.37 12.73 -6.23
C ARG A 215 -1.16 11.61 -7.27
N GLY A 216 -2.23 11.04 -7.81
CA GLY A 216 -2.18 10.04 -8.89
C GLY A 216 -1.68 10.63 -10.21
N LEU A 217 -2.23 11.78 -10.61
CA LEU A 217 -1.73 12.59 -11.72
C LEU A 217 -0.26 12.95 -11.52
N ARG A 218 0.14 13.35 -10.31
CA ARG A 218 1.54 13.60 -9.94
C ARG A 218 2.43 12.37 -10.05
N GLY A 219 1.88 11.19 -9.74
CA GLY A 219 2.52 9.91 -10.05
C GLY A 219 2.70 9.68 -11.56
N MET A 220 1.77 10.14 -12.39
CA MET A 220 1.85 10.06 -13.86
C MET A 220 2.78 11.10 -14.49
N SER A 221 2.84 12.35 -14.00
CA SER A 221 3.77 13.36 -14.50
C SER A 221 5.21 13.06 -14.08
N LEU A 222 5.42 12.60 -12.84
CA LEU A 222 6.68 11.98 -12.40
C LEU A 222 6.95 10.69 -13.17
N GLY A 223 5.92 9.90 -13.49
CA GLY A 223 5.99 8.68 -14.29
C GLY A 223 6.50 8.90 -15.71
N LEU A 224 5.97 9.91 -16.42
CA LEU A 224 6.44 10.33 -17.74
C LEU A 224 7.90 10.79 -17.68
N ARG A 225 8.25 11.64 -16.70
CA ARG A 225 9.65 12.04 -16.47
C ARG A 225 10.56 10.84 -16.18
N SER A 226 10.07 9.85 -15.41
CA SER A 226 10.79 8.58 -15.14
C SER A 226 10.79 7.60 -16.31
N THR A 227 10.02 7.84 -17.37
CA THR A 227 10.03 7.04 -18.61
C THR A 227 10.98 7.64 -19.65
N LEU A 228 11.13 8.97 -19.65
CA LEU A 228 12.13 9.71 -20.44
C LEU A 228 13.54 9.68 -19.86
N ALA A 229 13.65 9.41 -18.56
CA ALA A 229 14.93 9.40 -17.89
C ALA A 229 15.94 8.29 -18.29
N PRO A 230 15.78 7.45 -19.35
CA PRO A 230 16.88 6.67 -19.96
C PRO A 230 18.05 7.50 -20.55
N TYR A 231 19.28 7.63 -20.00
CA TYR A 231 19.80 8.02 -18.66
C TYR A 231 19.54 7.17 -17.39
N ILE A 232 18.73 6.12 -17.45
CA ILE A 232 18.12 5.41 -16.31
C ILE A 232 18.84 4.10 -16.02
N LEU A 233 19.88 3.78 -16.80
CA LEU A 233 20.74 2.61 -16.60
C LEU A 233 21.23 2.52 -15.15
N VAL A 234 21.49 3.66 -14.50
CA VAL A 234 21.89 3.75 -13.08
C VAL A 234 20.80 3.24 -12.10
N ASN A 235 19.51 3.31 -12.47
CA ASN A 235 18.39 2.84 -11.64
C ASN A 235 18.16 1.32 -11.70
N ASN A 236 18.70 0.60 -12.71
CA ASN A 236 18.41 -0.84 -12.84
C ASN A 236 19.08 -1.68 -11.75
N GLU A 237 20.34 -1.39 -11.40
CA GLU A 237 21.05 -2.08 -10.31
C GLU A 237 20.37 -1.89 -8.94
N LEU A 238 19.78 -0.72 -8.70
CA LEU A 238 19.00 -0.44 -7.49
C LEU A 238 17.66 -1.19 -7.51
N ARG A 239 17.01 -1.32 -8.67
CA ARG A 239 15.74 -2.03 -8.82
C ARG A 239 15.88 -3.54 -8.61
N GLU A 240 16.95 -4.16 -9.09
CA GLU A 240 17.21 -5.60 -8.84
C GLU A 240 17.43 -5.88 -7.35
N LYS A 241 18.20 -5.02 -6.67
CA LYS A 241 18.49 -5.14 -5.23
C LYS A 241 17.28 -4.79 -4.35
N THR A 242 16.33 -4.00 -4.85
CA THR A 242 15.13 -3.58 -4.11
C THR A 242 14.27 -4.78 -3.70
N ILE A 243 13.85 -4.80 -2.44
CA ILE A 243 12.81 -5.69 -1.91
C ILE A 243 11.50 -4.92 -1.82
N ARG A 244 10.44 -5.46 -2.41
CA ARG A 244 9.08 -4.90 -2.39
C ARG A 244 8.21 -5.73 -1.44
N ILE A 245 7.80 -5.16 -0.30
CA ILE A 245 6.96 -5.84 0.70
C ILE A 245 5.54 -5.26 0.68
N ALA A 246 4.55 -6.12 0.41
CA ALA A 246 3.13 -5.79 0.55
C ALA A 246 2.66 -5.95 2.00
N TYR A 247 1.86 -5.00 2.48
CA TYR A 247 1.37 -4.98 3.87
C TYR A 247 0.07 -4.18 3.99
N LEU A 248 -0.73 -4.49 5.01
CA LEU A 248 -1.87 -3.66 5.44
C LEU A 248 -1.49 -2.75 6.62
N PRO A 249 -2.10 -1.57 6.79
CA PRO A 249 -1.88 -0.68 7.94
C PRO A 249 -2.58 -1.20 9.21
N ILE A 250 -2.03 -2.26 9.82
CA ILE A 250 -2.45 -2.89 11.09
C ILE A 250 -1.24 -3.03 12.04
N ALA A 251 -1.51 -3.19 13.34
CA ALA A 251 -0.50 -3.38 14.37
C ALA A 251 0.32 -4.66 14.14
N ASP A 252 -0.27 -5.74 13.65
CA ASP A 252 0.44 -6.95 13.19
C ASP A 252 1.66 -6.66 12.29
N HIS A 253 1.62 -5.55 11.56
CA HIS A 253 2.66 -5.17 10.60
C HIS A 253 3.61 -4.07 11.14
N LEU A 254 3.53 -3.70 12.42
CA LEU A 254 4.22 -2.55 13.05
C LEU A 254 5.72 -2.48 12.80
N VAL A 255 6.40 -3.63 12.76
CA VAL A 255 7.86 -3.68 12.51
C VAL A 255 8.23 -3.03 11.19
N LEU A 256 7.46 -3.22 10.11
CA LEU A 256 7.79 -2.71 8.77
C LEU A 256 7.79 -1.16 8.64
N PRO A 257 6.77 -0.40 9.09
CA PRO A 257 6.83 1.06 9.08
C PRO A 257 7.83 1.63 10.09
N LEU A 258 8.01 1.02 11.27
CA LEU A 258 9.04 1.48 12.21
C LEU A 258 10.43 1.26 11.63
N THR A 259 10.70 0.07 11.07
CA THR A 259 11.87 -0.21 10.25
C THR A 259 12.04 0.87 9.19
N TYR A 260 11.05 1.19 8.36
CA TYR A 260 11.19 2.23 7.32
C TYR A 260 11.49 3.64 7.87
N LEU A 261 10.87 4.03 8.99
CA LEU A 261 11.13 5.30 9.68
C LEU A 261 12.51 5.34 10.36
N GLN A 262 13.03 4.20 10.81
CA GLN A 262 14.39 4.02 11.35
C GLN A 262 15.44 3.91 10.22
N GLN A 263 15.09 3.31 9.08
CA GLN A 263 15.91 3.17 7.86
C GLN A 263 16.29 4.53 7.27
N MET A 264 15.39 5.50 7.35
CA MET A 264 15.66 6.92 7.04
C MET A 264 16.80 7.53 7.88
N LYS A 265 17.29 6.84 8.93
CA LYS A 265 18.31 7.36 9.86
C LYS A 265 19.51 6.43 10.11
N ILE A 266 19.37 5.09 10.08
CA ILE A 266 20.38 4.20 10.72
C ILE A 266 20.92 3.05 9.83
N THR A 267 20.15 2.43 8.95
CA THR A 267 20.52 1.09 8.40
C THR A 267 21.04 1.09 6.95
N ASN A 268 22.31 1.45 6.74
CA ASN A 268 23.16 1.13 5.57
C ASN A 268 22.44 0.78 4.24
N GLY A 269 21.57 1.68 3.76
CA GLY A 269 20.91 1.60 2.46
C GLY A 269 20.27 0.26 2.08
N LEU A 270 19.50 -0.40 2.97
CA LEU A 270 18.63 -1.50 2.51
C LEU A 270 17.57 -0.92 1.54
N PRO A 271 17.53 -1.34 0.27
CA PRO A 271 16.57 -0.80 -0.69
C PRO A 271 15.21 -1.47 -0.48
N LEU A 272 14.37 -0.88 0.37
CA LEU A 272 13.04 -1.39 0.73
C LEU A 272 11.94 -0.50 0.13
N LYS A 273 10.99 -1.10 -0.59
CA LYS A 273 9.77 -0.43 -1.08
C LYS A 273 8.55 -1.02 -0.39
N LEU A 274 7.76 -0.17 0.26
CA LEU A 274 6.52 -0.58 0.92
C LEU A 274 5.34 -0.49 -0.06
N LEU A 275 4.57 -1.57 -0.22
CA LEU A 275 3.35 -1.61 -1.03
C LEU A 275 2.13 -1.62 -0.08
N ARG A 276 1.57 -0.43 0.17
CA ARG A 276 0.43 -0.24 1.09
C ARG A 276 -0.85 -0.79 0.48
N CYS A 277 -1.41 -1.81 1.11
CA CYS A 277 -2.66 -2.43 0.71
C CYS A 277 -3.82 -1.93 1.58
N SER A 278 -5.00 -1.79 0.97
CA SER A 278 -6.25 -1.43 1.63
C SER A 278 -7.10 -2.65 2.03
N SER A 279 -6.78 -3.83 1.49
CA SER A 279 -7.50 -5.08 1.71
C SER A 279 -6.59 -6.29 1.46
N TRP A 280 -6.99 -7.46 1.95
CA TRP A 280 -6.27 -8.72 1.72
C TRP A 280 -6.25 -9.16 0.24
N PRO A 281 -7.33 -9.03 -0.56
CA PRO A 281 -7.27 -9.28 -2.00
C PRO A 281 -6.20 -8.43 -2.71
N GLN A 282 -6.14 -7.11 -2.42
CA GLN A 282 -5.10 -6.24 -3.00
C GLN A 282 -3.68 -6.69 -2.62
N LEU A 283 -3.48 -7.24 -1.42
CA LEU A 283 -2.19 -7.78 -1.01
C LEU A 283 -1.83 -9.07 -1.77
N ILE A 284 -2.82 -9.91 -2.10
CA ILE A 284 -2.63 -11.09 -2.94
C ILE A 284 -2.31 -10.65 -4.38
N ASP A 285 -3.05 -9.70 -4.95
CA ASP A 285 -2.80 -9.14 -6.29
C ASP A 285 -1.33 -8.65 -6.40
N HIS A 286 -0.86 -7.91 -5.38
CA HIS A 286 0.54 -7.50 -5.29
C HIS A 286 1.50 -8.69 -5.17
N LEU A 287 1.21 -9.70 -4.35
CA LEU A 287 2.08 -10.88 -4.17
C LEU A 287 2.15 -11.77 -5.43
N GLU A 288 1.11 -11.76 -6.25
CA GLU A 288 1.07 -12.45 -7.54
C GLU A 288 1.88 -11.71 -8.61
N ASP A 289 1.76 -10.38 -8.71
CA ASP A 289 2.34 -9.53 -9.75
C ASP A 289 3.68 -8.86 -9.38
N ASP A 290 3.67 -7.87 -8.47
CA ASP A 290 4.78 -6.91 -8.29
C ASP A 290 5.42 -6.84 -6.89
N ALA A 291 5.07 -7.70 -5.95
CA ALA A 291 5.73 -7.81 -4.65
C ALA A 291 6.76 -8.94 -4.63
N ASP A 292 7.86 -8.71 -3.93
CA ASP A 292 8.88 -9.73 -3.66
C ASP A 292 8.51 -10.56 -2.43
N GLY A 293 7.70 -10.00 -1.54
CA GLY A 293 7.13 -10.65 -0.37
C GLY A 293 5.96 -9.87 0.22
N ALA A 294 5.36 -10.40 1.28
CA ALA A 294 4.27 -9.76 1.99
C ALA A 294 4.28 -10.11 3.48
N MET A 295 3.76 -9.19 4.30
CA MET A 295 3.30 -9.52 5.66
C MET A 295 1.85 -9.95 5.56
N ILE A 296 1.56 -11.20 5.93
CA ILE A 296 0.30 -11.86 5.60
C ILE A 296 -0.16 -12.79 6.71
N LEU A 297 -1.47 -12.93 6.89
CA LEU A 297 -2.10 -13.86 7.82
C LEU A 297 -1.60 -15.29 7.58
N SER A 298 -1.16 -16.02 8.61
CA SER A 298 -0.63 -17.39 8.46
C SER A 298 -1.64 -18.38 7.84
N PRO A 299 -2.96 -18.38 8.19
CA PRO A 299 -3.96 -19.16 7.45
C PRO A 299 -4.10 -18.79 5.97
N LEU A 300 -3.91 -17.52 5.61
CA LEU A 300 -3.96 -17.10 4.21
C LEU A 300 -2.71 -17.54 3.46
N ALA A 301 -1.54 -17.47 4.10
CA ALA A 301 -0.28 -17.98 3.56
C ALA A 301 -0.35 -19.49 3.27
N LEU A 302 -0.87 -20.28 4.22
CA LEU A 302 -1.12 -21.72 4.04
C LEU A 302 -2.06 -21.97 2.86
N LYS A 303 -3.13 -21.17 2.71
CA LYS A 303 -4.08 -21.33 1.61
C LYS A 303 -3.47 -21.04 0.24
N ILE A 304 -2.78 -19.90 0.06
CA ILE A 304 -2.20 -19.53 -1.24
C ILE A 304 -1.01 -20.41 -1.61
N PHE A 305 -0.26 -20.91 -0.63
CA PHE A 305 0.77 -21.93 -0.86
C PHE A 305 0.15 -23.26 -1.30
N SER A 306 -0.94 -23.71 -0.64
CA SER A 306 -1.72 -24.89 -1.05
C SER A 306 -2.34 -24.75 -2.46
N ASP A 307 -2.69 -23.53 -2.87
CA ASP A 307 -3.15 -23.23 -4.24
C ASP A 307 -2.01 -23.19 -5.29
N GLY A 308 -0.75 -23.40 -4.86
CA GLY A 308 0.41 -23.50 -5.75
C GLY A 308 1.13 -22.17 -6.01
N LEU A 309 0.86 -21.10 -5.26
CA LEU A 309 1.63 -19.86 -5.36
C LEU A 309 3.02 -20.07 -4.73
N PRO A 310 4.14 -19.99 -5.47
CA PRO A 310 5.46 -20.26 -4.90
C PRO A 310 5.92 -19.13 -3.97
N ILE A 311 5.68 -19.34 -2.68
CA ILE A 311 6.08 -18.51 -1.56
C ILE A 311 6.78 -19.38 -0.50
N LYS A 312 7.61 -18.74 0.33
CA LYS A 312 8.19 -19.34 1.52
C LYS A 312 7.99 -18.42 2.71
N ALA A 313 7.66 -18.97 3.87
CA ALA A 313 7.53 -18.22 5.11
C ALA A 313 8.89 -18.12 5.80
N ILE A 314 9.28 -16.91 6.18
CA ILE A 314 10.63 -16.58 6.67
C ILE A 314 10.67 -16.49 8.20
N MET A 315 9.70 -15.79 8.77
CA MET A 315 9.64 -15.46 10.20
C MET A 315 8.22 -15.01 10.58
N SER A 316 7.90 -15.05 11.87
CA SER A 316 6.76 -14.32 12.40
C SER A 316 7.07 -12.82 12.39
N VAL A 317 6.04 -11.96 12.42
CA VAL A 317 6.22 -10.51 12.47
C VAL A 317 5.62 -9.85 13.71
N HIS A 318 4.92 -10.64 14.54
CA HIS A 318 4.43 -10.30 15.89
C HIS A 318 3.87 -11.55 16.60
N ARG A 319 3.51 -11.42 17.87
CA ARG A 319 2.68 -12.37 18.64
C ARG A 319 1.37 -11.72 19.07
N ASN A 320 0.32 -12.51 19.21
CA ASN A 320 -0.99 -12.09 19.72
C ASN A 320 -1.66 -11.02 18.83
N GLY A 321 -2.19 -9.93 19.39
CA GLY A 321 -2.60 -8.74 18.62
C GLY A 321 -3.98 -8.75 17.97
N SER A 322 -4.84 -9.72 18.29
CA SER A 322 -6.23 -9.76 17.83
C SER A 322 -7.21 -9.74 19.01
N GLY A 323 -8.46 -9.33 18.76
CA GLY A 323 -9.53 -9.40 19.76
C GLY A 323 -10.91 -9.53 19.15
N LEU A 324 -11.85 -10.10 19.92
CA LEU A 324 -13.28 -10.09 19.64
C LEU A 324 -13.91 -8.90 20.36
N ILE A 325 -14.56 -8.02 19.60
CA ILE A 325 -15.46 -7.00 20.13
C ILE A 325 -16.90 -7.46 19.92
N LEU A 326 -17.72 -7.35 20.95
CA LEU A 326 -19.18 -7.56 20.91
C LEU A 326 -19.90 -6.21 21.02
N SER A 327 -21.10 -6.12 20.44
CA SER A 327 -21.95 -4.94 20.57
C SER A 327 -22.48 -4.83 22.00
N LYS A 328 -22.98 -3.65 22.39
CA LYS A 328 -23.59 -3.40 23.70
C LYS A 328 -24.92 -4.15 23.93
N GLU A 329 -25.38 -4.94 22.96
CA GLU A 329 -26.62 -5.74 23.02
C GLU A 329 -26.36 -7.25 23.16
N ILE A 330 -25.09 -7.67 23.31
CA ILE A 330 -24.64 -9.06 23.42
C ILE A 330 -23.87 -9.19 24.74
N ASP A 331 -24.35 -10.01 25.68
CA ASP A 331 -23.76 -10.11 27.02
C ASP A 331 -22.51 -11.04 27.06
N GLY A 332 -22.29 -11.83 26.01
CA GLY A 332 -21.06 -12.62 25.81
C GLY A 332 -21.17 -13.62 24.66
N ILE A 333 -20.15 -14.48 24.50
CA ILE A 333 -20.03 -15.44 23.39
C ILE A 333 -21.23 -16.39 23.24
N GLN A 334 -21.94 -16.68 24.33
CA GLN A 334 -23.11 -17.57 24.35
C GLN A 334 -24.33 -17.03 23.60
N ASP A 335 -24.40 -15.71 23.38
CA ASP A 335 -25.51 -15.04 22.70
C ASP A 335 -25.27 -14.86 21.19
N LEU A 336 -24.12 -15.31 20.67
CA LEU A 336 -23.77 -15.27 19.24
C LEU A 336 -24.58 -16.19 18.30
N PRO A 337 -25.26 -17.29 18.73
CA PRO A 337 -26.10 -18.06 17.82
C PRO A 337 -27.19 -17.20 17.14
N GLY A 338 -27.18 -17.15 15.81
CA GLY A 338 -28.06 -16.33 14.98
C GLY A 338 -27.61 -14.86 14.82
N ARG A 339 -26.43 -14.49 15.31
CA ARG A 339 -25.87 -13.13 15.23
C ARG A 339 -24.81 -13.00 14.14
N ILE A 340 -24.56 -11.76 13.70
CA ILE A 340 -23.62 -11.43 12.63
C ILE A 340 -22.27 -11.04 13.24
N VAL A 341 -21.22 -11.82 12.95
CA VAL A 341 -19.84 -11.55 13.35
C VAL A 341 -18.97 -11.29 12.13
N ALA A 342 -18.30 -10.13 12.09
CA ALA A 342 -17.38 -9.81 11.01
C ALA A 342 -15.95 -10.34 11.25
N ILE A 343 -15.33 -10.78 10.14
CA ILE A 343 -13.92 -11.16 10.05
C ILE A 343 -13.24 -10.46 8.87
N PRO A 344 -11.90 -10.26 8.88
CA PRO A 344 -11.20 -9.63 7.77
C PRO A 344 -11.19 -10.47 6.48
N HIS A 345 -11.08 -11.80 6.63
CA HIS A 345 -10.97 -12.73 5.51
C HIS A 345 -11.35 -14.14 5.93
N THR A 346 -11.89 -14.94 5.01
CA THR A 346 -12.31 -16.33 5.29
C THR A 346 -11.13 -17.21 5.75
N TYR A 347 -9.98 -17.08 5.10
CA TYR A 347 -8.72 -17.68 5.54
C TYR A 347 -7.95 -16.66 6.39
N SER A 348 -8.39 -16.42 7.64
CA SER A 348 -7.70 -15.52 8.57
C SER A 348 -7.57 -16.13 9.95
N THR A 349 -6.51 -15.72 10.65
CA THR A 349 -6.26 -16.03 12.08
C THR A 349 -7.50 -15.73 12.91
N HIS A 350 -8.10 -14.56 12.69
CA HIS A 350 -9.36 -14.09 13.28
C HIS A 350 -10.53 -15.07 13.12
N ASN A 351 -10.65 -15.71 11.96
CA ASN A 351 -11.70 -16.69 11.72
C ASN A 351 -11.43 -18.01 12.47
N VAL A 352 -10.15 -18.42 12.54
CA VAL A 352 -9.73 -19.57 13.34
C VAL A 352 -9.92 -19.29 14.84
N LEU A 353 -9.60 -18.09 15.32
CA LEU A 353 -9.83 -17.65 16.69
C LEU A 353 -11.33 -17.65 17.04
N LEU A 354 -12.19 -17.14 16.15
CA LEU A 354 -13.66 -17.23 16.31
C LEU A 354 -14.12 -18.70 16.39
N TYR A 355 -13.64 -19.56 15.48
CA TYR A 355 -13.94 -20.99 15.51
C TYR A 355 -13.54 -21.67 16.82
N LEU A 356 -12.32 -21.41 17.31
CA LEU A 356 -11.83 -21.98 18.56
C LEU A 356 -12.59 -21.46 19.78
N ALA A 357 -12.92 -20.16 19.81
CA ALA A 357 -13.73 -19.58 20.87
C ALA A 357 -15.14 -20.21 20.93
N LEU A 358 -15.82 -20.32 19.79
CA LEU A 358 -17.13 -20.98 19.69
C LEU A 358 -17.04 -22.47 20.07
N LYS A 359 -16.01 -23.19 19.60
CA LYS A 359 -15.75 -24.60 19.94
C LYS A 359 -15.55 -24.79 21.45
N ASN A 360 -14.79 -23.91 22.10
CA ASN A 360 -14.59 -23.91 23.55
C ASN A 360 -15.88 -23.60 24.33
N ALA A 361 -16.74 -22.74 23.77
CA ALA A 361 -18.07 -22.43 24.32
C ALA A 361 -19.13 -23.53 24.06
N GLY A 362 -18.82 -24.56 23.27
CA GLY A 362 -19.76 -25.62 22.86
C GLY A 362 -20.70 -25.22 21.71
N ILE A 363 -20.45 -24.09 21.04
CA ILE A 363 -21.28 -23.52 20.00
C ILE A 363 -20.80 -24.02 18.62
N PRO A 364 -21.68 -24.59 17.78
CA PRO A 364 -21.32 -24.93 16.40
C PRO A 364 -20.96 -23.66 15.61
N TYR A 365 -19.84 -23.66 14.88
CA TYR A 365 -19.41 -22.50 14.09
C TYR A 365 -20.48 -22.00 13.10
N GLY A 366 -21.22 -22.92 12.46
CA GLY A 366 -22.34 -22.58 11.57
C GLY A 366 -23.60 -22.06 12.26
N ALA A 367 -23.61 -21.89 13.59
CA ALA A 367 -24.67 -21.21 14.31
C ALA A 367 -24.52 -19.67 14.28
N VAL A 368 -23.35 -19.14 13.90
CA VAL A 368 -23.07 -17.70 13.82
C VAL A 368 -22.99 -17.28 12.34
N GLU A 369 -23.58 -16.15 11.98
CA GLU A 369 -23.47 -15.60 10.62
C GLU A 369 -22.13 -14.87 10.48
N VAL A 370 -21.18 -15.49 9.77
CA VAL A 370 -19.83 -14.94 9.60
C VAL A 370 -19.70 -14.17 8.28
N MET A 371 -19.49 -12.86 8.37
CA MET A 371 -19.35 -11.98 7.20
C MET A 371 -17.93 -11.42 7.03
N ARG A 372 -17.54 -11.04 5.80
CA ARG A 372 -16.26 -10.35 5.55
C ARG A 372 -16.43 -8.83 5.54
N ALA A 373 -15.55 -8.12 6.25
CA ALA A 373 -15.47 -6.66 6.22
C ALA A 373 -14.00 -6.18 6.24
N PRO A 374 -13.66 -5.01 5.68
CA PRO A 374 -12.37 -4.37 5.92
C PRO A 374 -12.24 -3.96 7.40
N PRO A 375 -11.15 -4.29 8.12
CA PRO A 375 -10.98 -3.94 9.53
C PRO A 375 -11.24 -2.48 9.91
N PRO A 376 -10.81 -1.46 9.13
CA PRO A 376 -11.11 -0.06 9.43
C PRO A 376 -12.60 0.30 9.50
N LEU A 377 -13.48 -0.52 8.91
CA LEU A 377 -14.92 -0.29 8.88
C LEU A 377 -15.68 -1.05 9.97
N MET A 378 -15.09 -2.10 10.56
CA MET A 378 -15.79 -2.94 11.54
C MET A 378 -16.26 -2.18 12.79
N PRO A 379 -15.46 -1.27 13.41
CA PRO A 379 -15.94 -0.46 14.54
C PRO A 379 -17.18 0.37 14.22
N TYR A 380 -17.27 0.90 12.99
CA TYR A 380 -18.39 1.74 12.55
C TYR A 380 -19.61 0.93 12.12
N PHE A 381 -19.43 -0.29 11.62
CA PHE A 381 -20.53 -1.21 11.35
C PHE A 381 -21.14 -1.75 12.66
N LEU A 382 -20.32 -2.05 13.67
CA LEU A 382 -20.76 -2.39 15.03
C LEU A 382 -21.55 -1.23 15.65
N GLN A 383 -21.00 0.00 15.62
CA GLN A 383 -21.66 1.21 16.15
C GLN A 383 -23.01 1.52 15.48
N ARG A 384 -23.25 1.00 14.27
CA ARG A 384 -24.50 1.18 13.50
C ARG A 384 -25.47 0.01 13.64
N GLY A 385 -25.18 -1.01 14.44
CA GLY A 385 -25.99 -2.23 14.52
C GLY A 385 -26.07 -3.01 13.20
N THR A 386 -25.06 -2.88 12.33
CA THR A 386 -24.96 -3.67 11.09
C THR A 386 -24.36 -5.06 11.34
N LEU A 387 -23.71 -5.24 12.49
CA LEU A 387 -23.16 -6.49 12.99
C LEU A 387 -23.16 -6.47 14.52
N ASP A 388 -23.24 -7.65 15.11
CA ASP A 388 -23.33 -7.89 16.55
C ASP A 388 -21.94 -8.07 17.19
N GLY A 389 -20.92 -8.38 16.39
CA GLY A 389 -19.54 -8.47 16.84
C GLY A 389 -18.52 -8.48 15.69
N PHE A 390 -17.24 -8.41 16.00
CA PHE A 390 -16.16 -8.62 15.03
C PHE A 390 -14.88 -9.13 15.66
N VAL A 391 -14.14 -10.00 14.95
CA VAL A 391 -12.77 -10.39 15.30
C VAL A 391 -11.80 -9.77 14.31
N SER A 392 -10.87 -8.96 14.80
CA SER A 392 -9.87 -8.31 13.94
C SER A 392 -8.57 -7.97 14.68
N ALA A 393 -7.55 -7.63 13.90
CA ALA A 393 -6.24 -7.19 14.35
C ALA A 393 -6.31 -5.77 14.94
N GLU A 394 -5.47 -5.50 15.92
CA GLU A 394 -5.25 -4.14 16.41
C GLU A 394 -4.76 -3.20 15.28
N PRO A 395 -5.10 -1.90 15.31
CA PRO A 395 -5.76 -1.18 16.41
C PRO A 395 -7.30 -1.20 16.39
N PHE A 396 -7.95 -2.00 15.53
CA PHE A 396 -9.39 -1.84 15.30
C PHE A 396 -10.31 -2.27 16.46
N PRO A 397 -10.01 -3.33 17.23
CA PRO A 397 -10.65 -3.59 18.52
C PRO A 397 -10.50 -2.40 19.48
N GLU A 398 -9.30 -1.83 19.66
CA GLU A 398 -9.10 -0.65 20.48
C GLU A 398 -9.85 0.60 19.96
N VAL A 399 -9.96 0.79 18.65
CA VAL A 399 -10.78 1.86 18.05
C VAL A 399 -12.25 1.70 18.44
N ALA A 400 -12.80 0.48 18.42
CA ALA A 400 -14.19 0.24 18.82
C ALA A 400 -14.44 0.53 20.30
N LEU A 401 -13.52 0.17 21.19
CA LEU A 401 -13.56 0.56 22.61
C LEU A 401 -13.50 2.09 22.75
N ASN A 402 -12.56 2.74 22.07
CA ASN A 402 -12.33 4.19 22.13
C ASN A 402 -13.53 5.02 21.63
N ILE A 403 -14.30 4.53 20.66
CA ILE A 403 -15.54 5.19 20.18
C ILE A 403 -16.81 4.70 20.89
N GLY A 404 -16.70 3.80 21.87
CA GLY A 404 -17.82 3.24 22.61
C GLY A 404 -18.76 2.34 21.80
N ALA A 405 -18.28 1.75 20.70
CA ALA A 405 -19.10 0.92 19.80
C ALA A 405 -19.46 -0.46 20.37
N GLY A 406 -18.68 -0.95 21.33
CA GLY A 406 -18.80 -2.31 21.89
C GLY A 406 -17.92 -2.51 23.11
N ASP A 407 -17.81 -3.76 23.55
CA ASP A 407 -16.92 -4.24 24.61
C ASP A 407 -16.06 -5.39 24.11
N MET A 408 -14.91 -5.62 24.76
CA MET A 408 -13.98 -6.68 24.39
C MET A 408 -14.33 -7.96 25.15
N GLU A 409 -14.69 -9.00 24.40
CA GLU A 409 -14.99 -10.34 24.94
C GLU A 409 -13.70 -11.10 25.28
N PHE A 410 -12.71 -11.06 24.38
CA PHE A 410 -11.39 -11.65 24.59
C PHE A 410 -10.30 -10.96 23.78
N LEU A 411 -9.06 -11.04 24.28
CA LEU A 411 -7.85 -10.92 23.46
C LEU A 411 -7.43 -12.31 22.99
N SER A 412 -6.78 -12.39 21.83
CA SER A 412 -6.43 -13.68 21.22
C SER A 412 -5.46 -14.52 22.07
N LYS A 413 -4.61 -13.84 22.85
CA LYS A 413 -3.72 -14.45 23.86
C LYS A 413 -4.48 -15.22 24.95
N ASP A 414 -5.74 -14.86 25.22
CA ASP A 414 -6.57 -15.50 26.24
C ASP A 414 -7.15 -16.85 25.72
N LEU A 415 -7.10 -17.09 24.40
CA LEU A 415 -7.42 -18.38 23.76
C LEU A 415 -6.16 -19.22 23.50
N ILE A 416 -5.09 -18.59 22.99
CA ILE A 416 -3.79 -19.23 22.72
C ILE A 416 -2.70 -18.21 23.06
N SER A 417 -1.93 -18.44 24.12
CA SER A 417 -0.80 -17.56 24.46
C SER A 417 0.25 -17.59 23.36
N ASP A 418 0.79 -16.42 23.03
CA ASP A 418 1.98 -16.21 22.18
C ASP A 418 1.88 -16.82 20.78
N HIS A 419 0.65 -16.89 20.26
CA HIS A 419 0.36 -17.45 18.95
C HIS A 419 0.86 -16.54 17.82
N ILE A 420 1.26 -17.15 16.69
CA ILE A 420 1.49 -16.41 15.43
C ILE A 420 0.15 -15.91 14.87
N CYS A 421 0.17 -14.76 14.18
CA CYS A 421 -0.99 -14.31 13.41
C CYS A 421 -0.59 -13.91 11.99
N CYS A 422 0.36 -12.98 11.84
CA CYS A 422 0.94 -12.64 10.55
C CYS A 422 2.38 -13.15 10.46
N VAL A 423 2.81 -13.49 9.25
CA VAL A 423 4.17 -13.94 8.92
C VAL A 423 4.73 -13.15 7.74
N LEU A 424 6.05 -13.01 7.66
CA LEU A 424 6.73 -12.53 6.46
C LEU A 424 6.86 -13.69 5.47
N VAL A 425 6.20 -13.60 4.32
CA VAL A 425 6.42 -14.51 3.20
C VAL A 425 7.21 -13.84 2.10
N MET A 426 8.10 -14.59 1.45
CA MET A 426 8.89 -14.15 0.31
C MET A 426 8.63 -15.06 -0.90
N ARG A 427 8.62 -14.49 -2.11
CA ARG A 427 8.49 -15.25 -3.35
C ARG A 427 9.79 -16.00 -3.65
N ASP A 428 9.68 -17.20 -4.19
CA ASP A 428 10.83 -18.04 -4.58
C ASP A 428 11.87 -17.28 -5.43
N HIS A 429 11.40 -16.46 -6.37
CA HIS A 429 12.26 -15.68 -7.25
C HIS A 429 12.98 -14.53 -6.51
N ALA A 430 12.37 -13.97 -5.47
CA ALA A 430 12.98 -12.94 -4.64
C ALA A 430 14.06 -13.53 -3.72
N ILE A 431 13.79 -14.71 -3.15
CA ILE A 431 14.77 -15.48 -2.35
C ILE A 431 16.01 -15.82 -3.19
N LYS A 432 15.82 -16.26 -4.44
CA LYS A 432 16.93 -16.54 -5.37
C LYS A 432 17.69 -15.29 -5.81
N ARG A 433 17.04 -14.11 -5.83
CA ARG A 433 17.61 -12.84 -6.29
C ARG A 433 18.39 -12.09 -5.20
N ASN A 434 17.85 -12.04 -3.98
CA ASN A 434 18.30 -11.14 -2.92
C ASN A 434 18.42 -11.82 -1.53
N PRO A 435 19.05 -13.00 -1.39
CA PRO A 435 19.07 -13.73 -0.11
C PRO A 435 19.69 -12.91 1.03
N GLU A 436 20.84 -12.27 0.79
CA GLU A 436 21.52 -11.41 1.78
C GLU A 436 20.64 -10.26 2.28
N ASN A 437 19.89 -9.60 1.38
CA ASN A 437 19.00 -8.50 1.76
C ASN A 437 17.74 -9.01 2.49
N ILE A 438 17.36 -10.28 2.34
CA ILE A 438 16.28 -10.92 3.12
C ILE A 438 16.76 -11.24 4.53
N THR A 439 17.96 -11.80 4.71
CA THR A 439 18.59 -11.96 6.04
C THR A 439 18.71 -10.60 6.73
N ARG A 440 19.17 -9.56 6.02
CA ARG A 440 19.24 -8.19 6.57
C ARG A 440 17.87 -7.62 6.93
N LEU A 441 16.83 -7.88 6.15
CA LEU A 441 15.46 -7.46 6.47
C LEU A 441 14.96 -8.14 7.76
N ALA A 442 15.20 -9.46 7.89
CA ALA A 442 14.84 -10.22 9.10
C ALA A 442 15.59 -9.71 10.34
N ASN A 443 16.89 -9.44 10.23
CA ASN A 443 17.70 -8.85 11.30
C ASN A 443 17.17 -7.47 11.73
N ILE A 444 16.84 -6.59 10.78
CA ILE A 444 16.26 -5.28 11.10
C ILE A 444 14.86 -5.43 11.74
N PHE A 445 14.04 -6.40 11.34
CA PHE A 445 12.76 -6.68 12.01
C PHE A 445 12.97 -7.14 13.47
N ILE A 446 13.97 -7.97 13.74
CA ILE A 446 14.35 -8.38 15.11
C ILE A 446 14.83 -7.18 15.94
N GLU A 447 15.66 -6.30 15.37
CA GLU A 447 16.10 -5.06 16.04
C GLU A 447 14.94 -4.10 16.31
N THR A 448 14.09 -3.85 15.31
CA THR A 448 12.88 -3.02 15.46
C THR A 448 11.94 -3.62 16.50
N GLY A 449 11.76 -4.95 16.51
CA GLY A 449 10.97 -5.70 17.49
C GLY A 449 11.42 -5.46 18.93
N LYS A 450 12.72 -5.64 19.20
CA LYS A 450 13.35 -5.29 20.49
C LYS A 450 13.12 -3.82 20.86
N SER A 451 13.31 -2.90 19.90
CA SER A 451 13.11 -1.46 20.11
C SER A 451 11.66 -1.08 20.44
N ILE A 452 10.67 -1.81 19.92
CA ILE A 452 9.26 -1.65 20.30
C ILE A 452 9.05 -2.07 21.76
N ALA A 453 9.57 -3.24 22.15
CA ALA A 453 9.45 -3.75 23.52
C ALA A 453 10.15 -2.86 24.56
N GLU A 454 11.29 -2.26 24.22
CA GLU A 454 12.03 -1.32 25.07
C GLU A 454 11.29 0.02 25.28
N ASN A 455 10.52 0.49 24.29
CA ASN A 455 9.84 1.78 24.37
C ASN A 455 8.50 1.82 23.57
N PRO A 456 7.46 1.12 24.06
CA PRO A 456 6.19 0.99 23.34
C PRO A 456 5.46 2.33 23.17
N ALA A 457 5.58 3.26 24.13
CA ALA A 457 4.96 4.59 24.02
C ALA A 457 5.60 5.43 22.88
N ASN A 458 6.92 5.39 22.71
CA ASN A 458 7.58 6.01 21.58
C ASN A 458 7.22 5.31 20.26
N ALA A 459 7.16 3.97 20.23
CA ALA A 459 6.71 3.23 19.06
C ALA A 459 5.31 3.69 18.63
N ALA A 460 4.33 3.65 19.55
CA ALA A 460 2.95 4.08 19.33
C ALA A 460 2.84 5.49 18.73
N LYS A 461 3.55 6.47 19.30
CA LYS A 461 3.55 7.85 18.83
C LYS A 461 4.05 8.00 17.39
N ASN A 462 5.05 7.22 16.99
CA ASN A 462 5.63 7.28 15.65
C ASN A 462 4.77 6.60 14.58
N VAL A 463 3.96 5.59 14.95
CA VAL A 463 3.14 4.81 13.99
C VAL A 463 1.67 5.21 13.90
N ALA A 464 1.11 5.87 14.91
CA ALA A 464 -0.32 6.25 14.90
C ALA A 464 -0.75 7.02 13.63
N PRO A 465 0.05 7.99 13.10
CA PRO A 465 -0.27 8.67 11.84
C PRO A 465 -0.27 7.74 10.61
N PHE A 466 0.51 6.65 10.66
CA PHE A 466 0.60 5.68 9.57
C PHE A 466 -0.65 4.80 9.48
N PHE A 467 -1.23 4.45 10.63
CA PHE A 467 -2.48 3.69 10.74
C PHE A 467 -3.74 4.57 10.65
N GLY A 468 -3.62 5.88 10.79
CA GLY A 468 -4.75 6.82 10.74
C GLY A 468 -5.56 6.85 12.03
N VAL A 469 -4.93 6.55 13.17
CA VAL A 469 -5.53 6.58 14.50
C VAL A 469 -4.83 7.61 15.39
N VAL A 470 -5.45 7.98 16.51
CA VAL A 470 -4.84 8.88 17.50
C VAL A 470 -3.73 8.15 18.29
N PRO A 471 -2.65 8.82 18.73
CA PRO A 471 -1.55 8.18 19.46
C PRO A 471 -1.97 7.36 20.68
N GLU A 472 -2.98 7.82 21.41
CA GLU A 472 -3.48 7.21 22.64
C GLU A 472 -4.12 5.83 22.38
N VAL A 473 -4.67 5.59 21.18
CA VAL A 473 -5.15 4.27 20.76
C VAL A 473 -3.97 3.32 20.57
N MET A 474 -2.93 3.74 19.84
CA MET A 474 -1.74 2.90 19.68
C MET A 474 -0.97 2.69 20.99
N GLU A 475 -0.96 3.68 21.88
CA GLU A 475 -0.32 3.56 23.19
C GLU A 475 -1.01 2.47 24.03
N ARG A 476 -2.34 2.44 24.07
CA ARG A 476 -3.08 1.36 24.74
C ARG A 476 -2.92 0.01 24.04
N VAL A 477 -2.88 -0.05 22.72
CA VAL A 477 -2.57 -1.28 21.96
C VAL A 477 -1.22 -1.88 22.38
N LEU A 478 -0.19 -1.05 22.58
CA LEU A 478 1.18 -1.50 22.90
C LEU A 478 1.50 -1.58 24.40
N THR A 479 0.57 -1.23 25.30
CA THR A 479 0.86 -1.18 26.76
C THR A 479 -0.25 -1.76 27.64
N SER A 480 -1.47 -1.95 27.12
CA SER A 480 -2.67 -2.20 27.93
C SER A 480 -3.51 -3.36 27.36
N PRO A 481 -3.33 -4.60 27.84
CA PRO A 481 -2.20 -5.05 28.68
C PRO A 481 -0.89 -5.12 27.89
N SER A 482 0.26 -5.24 28.57
CA SER A 482 1.58 -5.21 27.92
C SER A 482 1.88 -6.42 27.02
N ASP A 483 1.13 -7.51 27.17
CA ASP A 483 1.19 -8.75 26.40
C ASP A 483 0.13 -8.83 25.27
N ARG A 484 -0.64 -7.74 25.06
CA ARG A 484 -1.71 -7.66 24.04
C ARG A 484 -1.22 -7.96 22.64
N ILE A 485 -0.06 -7.43 22.27
CA ILE A 485 0.69 -7.68 21.04
C ILE A 485 2.18 -7.51 21.35
N THR A 486 3.02 -8.46 20.95
CA THR A 486 4.48 -8.38 21.18
C THR A 486 5.28 -8.62 19.90
N TYR A 487 6.55 -8.23 19.91
CA TYR A 487 7.44 -8.23 18.74
C TYR A 487 8.86 -8.69 19.08
N ASP A 488 9.06 -9.24 20.27
CA ASP A 488 10.32 -9.72 20.81
C ASP A 488 10.62 -11.19 20.45
N ASP A 489 9.58 -12.02 20.33
CA ASP A 489 9.64 -13.34 19.70
C ASP A 489 9.07 -13.30 18.26
N LEU A 490 9.98 -13.29 17.28
CA LEU A 490 9.66 -13.33 15.85
C LEU A 490 10.01 -14.67 15.18
N GLU A 491 10.35 -15.71 15.95
CA GLU A 491 10.61 -17.06 15.41
C GLU A 491 9.34 -17.61 14.75
N LEU A 492 9.46 -18.38 13.65
CA LEU A 492 8.31 -19.07 13.06
C LEU A 492 8.48 -20.58 13.22
N ARG A 493 7.66 -21.18 14.08
CA ARG A 493 7.77 -22.60 14.42
C ARG A 493 6.85 -23.42 13.52
N GLN A 494 7.35 -24.58 13.10
CA GLN A 494 6.60 -25.51 12.24
C GLN A 494 5.28 -25.96 12.88
N GLU A 495 5.28 -26.20 14.19
CA GLU A 495 4.10 -26.61 14.97
C GLU A 495 2.98 -25.55 14.96
N GLU A 496 3.34 -24.26 15.01
CA GLU A 496 2.39 -23.14 14.99
C GLU A 496 1.65 -23.08 13.65
N LEU A 497 2.36 -23.27 12.53
CA LEU A 497 1.75 -23.40 11.20
C LEU A 497 0.90 -24.67 11.07
N PHE A 498 1.34 -25.77 11.69
CA PHE A 498 0.62 -27.05 11.65
C PHE A 498 -0.72 -26.97 12.38
N ASP A 499 -0.77 -26.34 13.55
CA ASP A 499 -2.01 -26.18 14.32
C ASP A 499 -3.01 -25.24 13.64
N PHE A 500 -2.54 -24.19 12.94
CA PHE A 500 -3.41 -23.42 12.04
C PHE A 500 -3.92 -24.25 10.86
N GLY A 501 -3.05 -25.00 10.18
CA GLY A 501 -3.43 -25.89 9.08
C GLY A 501 -4.47 -26.94 9.50
N LYS A 502 -4.26 -27.57 10.66
CA LYS A 502 -5.20 -28.51 11.28
C LYS A 502 -6.55 -27.85 11.59
N SER A 503 -6.54 -26.66 12.18
CA SER A 503 -7.77 -25.91 12.46
C SER A 503 -8.53 -25.56 11.16
N MET A 504 -7.81 -25.21 10.09
CA MET A 504 -8.42 -24.97 8.78
C MET A 504 -8.99 -26.24 8.13
N VAL A 505 -8.38 -27.41 8.32
CA VAL A 505 -8.95 -28.70 7.88
C VAL A 505 -10.20 -29.05 8.70
N ASP A 506 -10.17 -28.90 10.03
CA ASP A 506 -11.32 -29.06 10.93
C ASP A 506 -12.51 -28.16 10.53
N MET A 507 -12.22 -26.94 10.03
CA MET A 507 -13.20 -25.98 9.52
C MET A 507 -13.65 -26.24 8.06
N GLY A 508 -13.03 -27.19 7.35
CA GLY A 508 -13.28 -27.44 5.92
C GLY A 508 -12.77 -26.34 4.97
N LEU A 509 -11.84 -25.49 5.43
CA LEU A 509 -11.20 -24.43 4.64
C LEU A 509 -9.99 -24.95 3.84
N LEU A 510 -9.35 -26.01 4.31
CA LEU A 510 -8.34 -26.78 3.59
C LEU A 510 -8.79 -28.23 3.43
N ARG A 511 -8.35 -28.87 2.34
CA ARG A 511 -8.57 -30.31 2.12
C ARG A 511 -7.63 -31.16 2.97
N ASP A 512 -6.38 -30.72 3.05
CA ASP A 512 -5.27 -31.34 3.74
C ASP A 512 -4.29 -30.24 4.18
N ILE A 513 -3.42 -30.54 5.14
CA ILE A 513 -2.39 -29.61 5.60
C ILE A 513 -1.27 -29.60 4.54
N PRO A 514 -0.90 -28.44 3.97
CA PRO A 514 0.15 -28.37 2.96
C PRO A 514 1.52 -28.74 3.54
N ASP A 515 2.51 -28.95 2.67
CA ASP A 515 3.89 -29.24 3.09
C ASP A 515 4.53 -28.01 3.75
N ILE A 516 4.50 -27.98 5.08
CA ILE A 516 5.06 -26.89 5.89
C ILE A 516 6.58 -26.92 5.87
N ASP A 517 7.22 -28.09 5.75
CA ASP A 517 8.68 -28.21 5.61
C ASP A 517 9.15 -27.58 4.29
N GLU A 518 8.39 -27.76 3.21
CA GLU A 518 8.64 -27.06 1.95
C GLU A 518 8.38 -25.55 2.07
N MET A 519 7.34 -25.13 2.80
CA MET A 519 6.94 -23.73 2.94
C MET A 519 7.89 -22.91 3.84
N LEU A 520 8.42 -23.49 4.91
CA LEU A 520 9.23 -22.80 5.91
C LEU A 520 10.69 -22.62 5.45
N ARG A 521 11.24 -21.43 5.65
CA ARG A 521 12.64 -21.08 5.36
C ARG A 521 13.20 -20.24 6.52
N ASP A 522 13.32 -20.91 7.65
CA ASP A 522 13.76 -20.35 8.94
C ASP A 522 15.26 -20.01 8.98
N GLU A 523 16.05 -20.42 7.98
CA GLU A 523 17.50 -20.20 8.00
C GLU A 523 17.85 -18.70 7.91
N PHE A 524 17.02 -17.90 7.23
CA PHE A 524 17.16 -16.45 7.16
C PHE A 524 16.96 -15.80 8.54
N PHE A 525 16.05 -16.34 9.35
CA PHE A 525 15.82 -15.90 10.73
C PHE A 525 16.97 -16.34 11.65
N ARG A 526 17.42 -17.59 11.54
CA ARG A 526 18.56 -18.12 12.33
C ARG A 526 19.88 -17.42 12.02
N GLU A 527 20.13 -17.10 10.74
CA GLU A 527 21.27 -16.29 10.32
C GLU A 527 21.13 -14.85 10.85
N ALA A 528 19.95 -14.24 10.73
CA ALA A 528 19.66 -12.90 11.24
C ALA A 528 19.84 -12.75 12.76
N MET A 529 19.59 -13.81 13.54
CA MET A 529 19.83 -13.89 14.99
C MET A 529 21.30 -14.11 15.38
N SER A 530 22.19 -14.35 14.40
CA SER A 530 23.62 -14.58 14.62
C SER A 530 24.48 -13.31 14.50
N PHE A 531 23.85 -12.16 14.23
CA PHE A 531 24.44 -10.82 14.22
C PHE A 531 24.13 -10.06 15.52
#